data_AF-A0A6B3P3U4-F1
#
_entry.id   AF-A0A6B3P3U4-F1
#
_cell.length_a   1.000
_cell.length_b   1.000
_cell.length_c   1.000
_cell.angle_alpha   90.00
_cell.angle_beta   90.00
_cell.angle_gamma   90.00
#
_symmetry.space_group_name_H-M   'P 1'
#
loop_
_entity.id
_entity.type
_entity.pdbx_description
1 polymer ?
#
loop_
_entity_poly.entity_id
_entity_poly.type
_entity_poly.pdbx_seq_one_letter_code
_entity_poly.pdbx_strand_id
1 'polypeptide(L)'
;MITLAILGFPDIYNRLTNLYPAKPWLKVVDNISKLSKQFAGRGGQEELDSSVAFGLTFWERHKYALSAGYEWNTMYQTMLFVQRVVELCEAVDRGEPGPKELKKRFEGAFKLSSDMRALQYELYMAYVLKSRGCTIDWPEESKGKETFDLLVYPPGGLEPFELECKSFAGDKGFAVRLADGHRLIGALLEKISLGRLLPAKKDFASILTITLTESVPTDEKSFQTFVVNLASEIEAKGSNLECAGFSVSEDFCPLVGDPMDEDACVNAAQSLPGSVAAFVACHSPEDRLKGIRLCTLEMSGSGRKLRNYPSEH
;
A
#
# COMPACT_ATOMS: atom_id res chain seq x y z
N MET A 1 -23.49 16.44 8.41
CA MET A 1 -22.27 16.57 9.24
C MET A 1 -20.99 16.75 8.43
N ILE A 2 -20.86 16.17 7.22
CA ILE A 2 -19.68 16.31 6.34
C ILE A 2 -19.35 17.78 5.98
N THR A 3 -20.38 18.62 5.81
CA THR A 3 -20.25 20.01 5.33
C THR A 3 -19.60 20.98 6.32
N LEU A 4 -19.66 20.73 7.63
CA LEU A 4 -19.12 21.63 8.66
C LEU A 4 -17.62 21.43 8.90
N ALA A 5 -17.12 20.19 8.80
CA ALA A 5 -15.70 19.90 9.00
C ALA A 5 -14.81 20.51 7.91
N ILE A 6 -15.30 20.58 6.66
CA ILE A 6 -14.55 21.08 5.50
C ILE A 6 -14.23 22.58 5.62
N LEU A 7 -15.06 23.36 6.32
CA LEU A 7 -14.82 24.79 6.53
C LEU A 7 -13.56 25.04 7.38
N GLY A 8 -13.15 24.08 8.20
CA GLY A 8 -11.92 24.16 9.01
C GLY A 8 -10.65 23.75 8.26
N PHE A 9 -10.77 23.13 7.09
CA PHE A 9 -9.62 22.57 6.38
C PHE A 9 -8.54 23.58 5.97
N PRO A 10 -8.86 24.81 5.52
CA PRO A 10 -7.82 25.81 5.26
C PRO A 10 -7.04 26.18 6.51
N ASP A 11 -7.72 26.35 7.65
CA ASP A 11 -7.06 26.67 8.92
C ASP A 11 -6.12 25.54 9.33
N ILE A 12 -6.62 24.30 9.31
CA ILE A 12 -5.84 23.09 9.60
C ILE A 12 -4.60 23.02 8.72
N TYR A 13 -4.75 23.23 7.41
CA TYR A 13 -3.63 23.17 6.47
C TYR A 13 -2.63 24.30 6.69
N ASN A 14 -3.09 25.52 6.96
CA ASN A 14 -2.21 26.65 7.26
C ASN A 14 -1.37 26.36 8.52
N ARG A 15 -2.00 25.86 9.59
CA ARG A 15 -1.32 25.44 10.82
C ARG A 15 -0.33 24.31 10.56
N LEU A 16 -0.69 23.32 9.74
CA LEU A 16 0.24 22.29 9.30
C LEU A 16 1.46 22.89 8.58
N THR A 17 1.26 23.82 7.66
CA THR A 17 2.38 24.44 6.92
C THR A 17 3.26 25.33 7.80
N ASN A 18 2.73 25.86 8.90
CA ASN A 18 3.54 26.54 9.91
C ASN A 18 4.41 25.55 10.70
N LEU A 19 3.89 24.36 11.00
CA LEU A 19 4.67 23.29 11.63
C LEU A 19 5.72 22.70 10.69
N TYR A 20 5.42 22.60 9.39
CA TYR A 20 6.25 21.96 8.35
C TYR A 20 6.38 22.85 7.09
N PRO A 21 7.16 23.95 7.15
CA PRO A 21 7.26 24.90 6.04
C PRO A 21 7.92 24.31 4.79
N ALA A 22 8.75 23.28 4.95
CA ALA A 22 9.39 22.56 3.83
C ALA A 22 8.41 21.70 3.02
N LYS A 23 7.18 21.45 3.52
CA LYS A 23 6.13 20.67 2.86
C LYS A 23 6.65 19.34 2.28
N PRO A 24 7.16 18.42 3.13
CA PRO A 24 7.84 17.19 2.68
C PRO A 24 7.00 16.31 1.73
N TRP A 25 5.67 16.37 1.84
CA TRP A 25 4.74 15.65 0.96
C TRP A 25 4.87 16.01 -0.53
N LEU A 26 5.21 17.26 -0.87
CA LEU A 26 5.34 17.68 -2.26
C LEU A 26 6.46 16.93 -2.99
N LYS A 27 7.58 16.70 -2.30
CA LYS A 27 8.71 15.94 -2.83
C LYS A 27 8.37 14.48 -3.03
N VAL A 28 7.59 13.89 -2.13
CA VAL A 28 7.11 12.50 -2.26
C VAL A 28 6.28 12.34 -3.53
N VAL A 29 5.29 13.23 -3.74
CA VAL A 29 4.43 13.17 -4.92
C VAL A 29 5.21 13.41 -6.22
N ASP A 30 6.15 14.36 -6.24
CA ASP A 30 7.01 14.60 -7.41
C ASP A 30 7.86 13.37 -7.77
N ASN A 31 8.45 12.70 -6.77
CA ASN A 31 9.22 11.48 -6.98
C ASN A 31 8.36 10.34 -7.54
N ILE A 32 7.18 10.10 -6.97
CA ILE A 32 6.25 9.05 -7.43
C ILE A 32 5.73 9.38 -8.83
N SER A 33 5.41 10.65 -9.10
CA SER A 33 4.97 11.09 -10.44
C SER A 33 6.06 10.92 -11.52
N LYS A 34 7.35 11.05 -11.15
CA LYS A 34 8.46 10.76 -12.06
C LYS A 34 8.59 9.26 -12.30
N LEU A 35 8.47 8.44 -11.25
CA LEU A 35 8.51 6.99 -11.35
C LEU A 35 7.35 6.43 -12.19
N SER A 36 6.13 6.95 -12.01
CA SER A 36 4.96 6.50 -12.78
C SER A 36 5.04 6.86 -14.25
N LYS A 37 5.67 7.99 -14.59
CA LYS A 37 5.99 8.35 -15.99
C LYS A 37 7.08 7.47 -16.61
N GLN A 38 8.00 6.95 -15.80
CA GLN A 38 9.05 6.03 -16.24
C GLN A 38 8.55 4.60 -16.38
N PHE A 39 7.57 4.19 -15.58
CA PHE A 39 7.03 2.84 -15.55
C PHE A 39 5.50 2.88 -15.52
N ALA A 40 4.86 2.61 -16.66
CA ALA A 40 3.40 2.50 -16.74
C ALA A 40 2.87 1.48 -15.71
N GLY A 41 1.87 1.88 -14.90
CA GLY A 41 1.26 1.03 -13.87
C GLY A 41 1.83 1.15 -12.45
N ARG A 42 2.99 1.81 -12.23
CA ARG A 42 3.55 2.04 -10.88
C ARG A 42 3.04 3.28 -10.13
N GLY A 43 2.07 4.00 -10.69
CA GLY A 43 1.46 5.13 -9.98
C GLY A 43 0.57 4.65 -8.84
N GLY A 44 -0.30 3.66 -9.12
CA GLY A 44 -1.43 3.33 -8.25
C GLY A 44 -1.04 2.86 -6.84
N GLN A 45 -0.14 1.89 -6.70
CA GLN A 45 0.16 1.34 -5.37
C GLN A 45 0.98 2.31 -4.52
N GLU A 46 1.98 2.96 -5.10
CA GLU A 46 2.81 3.96 -4.46
C GLU A 46 1.99 5.18 -4.03
N GLU A 47 0.97 5.56 -4.81
CA GLU A 47 -0.05 6.55 -4.48
C GLU A 47 -0.90 6.14 -3.27
N LEU A 48 -1.38 4.89 -3.26
CA LEU A 48 -2.15 4.33 -2.14
C LEU A 48 -1.33 4.30 -0.84
N ASP A 49 -0.11 3.78 -0.92
CA ASP A 49 0.81 3.69 0.21
C ASP A 49 1.27 5.07 0.71
N SER A 50 1.27 6.07 -0.16
CA SER A 50 1.62 7.47 0.16
C SER A 50 0.39 8.39 0.20
N SER A 51 -0.80 7.83 0.48
CA SER A 51 -2.10 8.53 0.40
C SER A 51 -2.15 9.87 1.15
N VAL A 52 -1.48 9.99 2.30
CA VAL A 52 -1.37 11.25 3.05
C VAL A 52 -0.64 12.33 2.24
N ALA A 53 0.45 11.97 1.55
CA ALA A 53 1.20 12.90 0.73
C ALA A 53 0.39 13.37 -0.49
N PHE A 54 -0.33 12.45 -1.12
CA PHE A 54 -1.21 12.75 -2.24
C PHE A 54 -2.42 13.59 -1.81
N GLY A 55 -3.06 13.28 -0.68
CA GLY A 55 -4.17 14.07 -0.13
C GLY A 55 -3.78 15.51 0.18
N LEU A 56 -2.61 15.72 0.82
CA LEU A 56 -2.09 17.06 1.09
C LEU A 56 -1.72 17.82 -0.19
N THR A 57 -1.11 17.14 -1.16
CA THR A 57 -0.76 17.75 -2.45
C THR A 57 -1.99 18.09 -3.29
N PHE A 58 -3.03 17.24 -3.23
CA PHE A 58 -4.31 17.50 -3.86
C PHE A 58 -4.95 18.76 -3.28
N TRP A 59 -5.00 18.89 -1.94
CA TRP A 59 -5.46 20.12 -1.29
C TRP A 59 -4.63 21.34 -1.68
N GLU A 60 -3.30 21.21 -1.79
CA GLU A 60 -2.43 22.31 -2.21
C GLU A 60 -2.77 22.85 -3.59
N ARG A 61 -3.07 21.96 -4.54
CA ARG A 61 -3.35 22.32 -5.94
C ARG A 61 -4.77 22.80 -6.17
N HIS A 62 -5.74 22.15 -5.53
CA HIS A 62 -7.15 22.34 -5.85
C HIS A 62 -7.89 23.15 -4.79
N LYS A 63 -7.41 23.19 -3.54
CA LYS A 63 -8.10 23.84 -2.41
C LYS A 63 -9.56 23.35 -2.35
N TYR A 64 -10.52 24.26 -2.53
CA TYR A 64 -11.95 23.97 -2.56
C TYR A 64 -12.50 23.52 -3.92
N ALA A 65 -11.66 23.46 -4.97
CA ALA A 65 -12.06 22.99 -6.29
C ALA A 65 -12.32 21.48 -6.23
N LEU A 66 -13.53 21.18 -5.77
CA LEU A 66 -14.14 19.89 -5.55
C LEU A 66 -14.51 19.26 -6.90
N SER A 67 -13.64 18.44 -7.47
CA SER A 67 -14.08 17.39 -8.39
C SER A 67 -14.41 16.14 -7.58
N ALA A 68 -15.66 15.68 -7.65
CA ALA A 68 -16.08 14.45 -6.99
C ALA A 68 -15.32 13.26 -7.59
N GLY A 69 -14.67 12.45 -6.74
CA GLY A 69 -13.87 11.30 -7.16
C GLY A 69 -13.11 10.65 -6.00
N TYR A 70 -12.36 9.59 -6.28
CA TYR A 70 -11.54 8.85 -5.30
C TYR A 70 -10.58 9.78 -4.52
N GLU A 71 -9.98 10.75 -5.20
CA GLU A 71 -9.04 11.73 -4.65
C GLU A 71 -9.66 12.60 -3.54
N TRP A 72 -10.97 12.87 -3.62
CA TRP A 72 -11.70 13.62 -2.61
C TRP A 72 -11.74 12.88 -1.28
N ASN A 73 -12.04 11.57 -1.30
CA ASN A 73 -12.08 10.75 -0.08
C ASN A 73 -10.70 10.67 0.57
N THR A 74 -9.66 10.47 -0.24
CA THR A 74 -8.27 10.45 0.23
C THR A 74 -7.86 11.78 0.86
N MET A 75 -8.17 12.90 0.22
CA MET A 75 -7.93 14.23 0.79
C MET A 75 -8.71 14.43 2.10
N TYR A 76 -10.00 14.10 2.13
CA TYR A 76 -10.83 14.29 3.31
C TYR A 76 -10.29 13.52 4.52
N GLN A 77 -9.96 12.23 4.35
CA GLN A 77 -9.36 11.41 5.41
C GLN A 77 -7.99 11.95 5.83
N THR A 78 -7.19 12.40 4.86
CA THR A 78 -5.90 13.04 5.12
C THR A 78 -6.05 14.28 6.01
N MET A 79 -7.02 15.15 5.72
CA MET A 79 -7.24 16.36 6.50
C MET A 79 -7.70 16.09 7.92
N LEU A 80 -8.55 15.07 8.13
CA LEU A 80 -8.94 14.64 9.48
C LEU A 80 -7.75 14.06 10.26
N PHE A 81 -6.86 13.30 9.61
CA PHE A 81 -5.64 12.80 10.23
C PHE A 81 -4.69 13.95 10.58
N VAL A 82 -4.45 14.85 9.64
CA VAL A 82 -3.60 16.03 9.78
C VAL A 82 -4.10 16.95 10.89
N GLN A 83 -5.41 17.14 11.01
CA GLN A 83 -6.00 17.91 12.11
C GLN A 83 -5.50 17.40 13.47
N ARG A 84 -5.53 16.08 13.67
CA ARG A 84 -5.08 15.45 14.93
C ARG A 84 -3.58 15.66 15.15
N VAL A 85 -2.78 15.55 14.09
CA VAL A 85 -1.33 15.80 14.16
C VAL A 85 -1.06 17.25 14.59
N VAL A 86 -1.71 18.22 13.94
CA VAL A 86 -1.56 19.65 14.24
C VAL A 86 -1.97 19.94 15.67
N GLU A 87 -3.15 19.47 16.09
CA GLU A 87 -3.67 19.70 17.45
C GLU A 87 -2.75 19.13 18.53
N LEU A 88 -2.22 17.91 18.33
CA LEU A 88 -1.30 17.28 19.28
C LEU A 88 0.08 17.96 19.31
N CYS A 89 0.65 18.31 18.15
CA CYS A 89 1.91 19.04 18.11
C CYS A 89 1.81 20.39 18.82
N GLU A 90 0.74 21.15 18.55
CA GLU A 90 0.55 22.44 19.20
C GLU A 90 0.23 22.31 20.70
N ALA A 91 -0.48 21.25 21.12
CA ALA A 91 -0.68 20.96 22.54
C ALA A 91 0.67 20.71 23.24
N VAL A 92 1.54 19.90 22.65
CA VAL A 92 2.90 19.67 23.15
C VAL A 92 3.72 20.96 23.19
N ASP A 93 3.65 21.80 22.15
CA ASP A 93 4.34 23.09 22.10
C ASP A 93 3.84 24.06 23.21
N ARG A 94 2.58 23.92 23.64
CA ARG A 94 2.01 24.63 24.81
C ARG A 94 2.35 23.99 26.17
N GLY A 95 3.06 22.87 26.18
CA GLY A 95 3.42 22.13 27.41
C GLY A 95 2.31 21.20 27.93
N GLU A 96 1.29 20.91 27.13
CA GLU A 96 0.25 19.94 27.47
C GLU A 96 0.74 18.49 27.28
N PRO A 97 0.12 17.49 27.94
CA PRO A 97 0.44 16.08 27.72
C PRO A 97 0.23 15.65 26.26
N GLY A 98 1.23 15.00 25.68
CA GLY A 98 1.17 14.53 24.30
C GLY A 98 2.45 13.84 23.83
N PRO A 99 2.44 13.29 22.60
CA PRO A 99 3.59 12.57 22.04
C PRO A 99 4.69 13.56 21.64
N LYS A 100 5.73 13.71 22.47
CA LYS A 100 6.74 14.79 22.31
C LYS A 100 7.52 14.73 20.99
N GLU A 101 7.77 13.52 20.48
CA GLU A 101 8.49 13.32 19.21
C GLU A 101 7.55 13.29 17.98
N LEU A 102 6.24 13.53 18.15
CA LEU A 102 5.27 13.46 17.05
C LEU A 102 5.67 14.36 15.88
N LYS A 103 6.19 15.56 16.15
CA LYS A 103 6.62 16.48 15.10
C LYS A 103 7.68 15.85 14.19
N LYS A 104 8.71 15.23 14.78
CA LYS A 104 9.76 14.55 14.02
C LYS A 104 9.27 13.26 13.37
N ARG A 105 8.44 12.47 14.08
CA ARG A 105 7.88 11.21 13.57
C ARG A 105 7.01 11.44 12.35
N PHE A 106 6.14 12.46 12.37
CA PHE A 106 5.30 12.81 11.23
C PHE A 106 6.12 13.27 10.01
N GLU A 107 7.14 14.12 10.21
CA GLU A 107 8.03 14.51 9.13
C GLU A 107 8.81 13.31 8.55
N GLY A 108 9.34 12.45 9.43
CA GLY A 108 10.08 11.25 9.04
C GLY A 108 9.22 10.22 8.29
N ALA A 109 7.96 10.08 8.67
CA ALA A 109 7.02 9.12 8.10
C ALA A 109 6.74 9.35 6.60
N PHE A 110 7.00 10.53 6.04
CA PHE A 110 6.92 10.75 4.59
C PHE A 110 7.99 9.98 3.79
N LYS A 111 9.03 9.46 4.45
CA LYS A 111 10.08 8.66 3.79
C LYS A 111 9.68 7.19 3.62
N LEU A 112 8.82 6.68 4.49
CA LEU A 112 8.44 5.26 4.56
C LEU A 112 6.94 5.13 4.83
N SER A 113 6.20 4.56 3.88
CA SER A 113 4.74 4.38 3.98
C SER A 113 4.31 3.51 5.17
N SER A 114 5.16 2.57 5.59
CA SER A 114 4.95 1.77 6.81
C SER A 114 4.85 2.63 8.06
N ASP A 115 5.71 3.65 8.16
CA ASP A 115 5.81 4.50 9.33
C ASP A 115 4.62 5.45 9.39
N MET A 116 4.20 5.97 8.22
CA MET A 116 2.97 6.77 8.11
C MET A 116 1.74 5.96 8.52
N ARG A 117 1.64 4.71 8.07
CA ARG A 117 0.52 3.82 8.42
C ARG A 117 0.49 3.47 9.90
N ALA A 118 1.67 3.20 10.50
CA ALA A 118 1.80 2.98 11.93
C ALA A 118 1.33 4.21 12.71
N LEU A 119 1.80 5.39 12.32
CA LEU A 119 1.42 6.65 12.95
C LEU A 119 -0.09 6.94 12.81
N GLN A 120 -0.68 6.73 11.64
CA GLN A 120 -2.13 6.87 11.44
C GLN A 120 -2.92 5.95 12.36
N TYR A 121 -2.50 4.70 12.51
CA TYR A 121 -3.18 3.72 13.36
C TYR A 121 -3.07 4.09 14.84
N GLU A 122 -1.87 4.42 15.31
CA GLU A 122 -1.60 4.86 16.68
C GLU A 122 -2.44 6.08 17.06
N LEU A 123 -2.44 7.14 16.24
CA LEU A 123 -3.24 8.34 16.50
C LEU A 123 -4.75 8.09 16.38
N TYR A 124 -5.17 7.18 15.50
CA TYR A 124 -6.57 6.77 15.40
C TYR A 124 -7.04 6.07 16.68
N MET A 125 -6.26 5.10 17.19
CA MET A 125 -6.56 4.40 18.43
C MET A 125 -6.63 5.40 19.60
N ALA A 126 -5.68 6.32 19.69
CA ALA A 126 -5.69 7.35 20.72
C ALA A 126 -6.93 8.25 20.63
N TYR A 127 -7.31 8.69 19.43
CA TYR A 127 -8.52 9.49 19.22
C TYR A 127 -9.79 8.74 19.63
N VAL A 128 -9.91 7.48 19.25
CA VAL A 128 -11.06 6.62 19.55
C VAL A 128 -11.19 6.33 21.05
N LEU A 129 -10.08 6.16 21.76
CA LEU A 129 -10.09 5.96 23.21
C LEU A 129 -10.43 7.24 23.95
N LYS A 130 -9.86 8.39 23.54
CA LYS A 130 -10.23 9.71 24.09
C LYS A 130 -11.71 10.02 23.91
N SER A 131 -12.30 9.70 22.76
CA SER A 131 -13.74 9.92 22.51
C SER A 131 -14.65 9.03 23.36
N ARG A 132 -14.11 7.95 23.93
CA ARG A 132 -14.78 7.08 24.91
C ARG A 132 -14.51 7.48 26.37
N GLY A 133 -13.88 8.62 26.59
CA GLY A 133 -13.61 9.16 27.92
C GLY A 133 -12.32 8.63 28.57
N CYS A 134 -11.48 7.91 27.83
CA CYS A 134 -10.18 7.49 28.35
C CYS A 134 -9.18 8.68 28.34
N THR A 135 -8.27 8.69 29.31
CA THR A 135 -7.07 9.53 29.27
C THR A 135 -5.90 8.71 28.74
N ILE A 136 -4.95 9.34 28.06
CA ILE A 136 -3.85 8.67 27.37
C ILE A 136 -2.54 9.36 27.73
N ASP A 137 -1.59 8.57 28.22
CA ASP A 137 -0.20 8.96 28.34
C ASP A 137 0.61 8.35 27.18
N TRP A 138 1.50 9.17 26.64
CA TRP A 138 2.45 8.80 25.60
C TRP A 138 3.81 8.56 26.26
N PRO A 139 4.20 7.31 26.52
CA PRO A 139 5.47 7.02 27.15
C PRO A 139 6.63 7.50 26.26
N GLU A 140 7.62 8.16 26.86
CA GLU A 140 8.88 8.45 26.18
C GLU A 140 9.76 7.19 26.19
N GLU A 141 9.87 6.53 25.05
CA GLU A 141 10.71 5.33 24.84
C GLU A 141 12.22 5.59 24.86
N SER A 142 12.74 6.39 25.81
CA SER A 142 14.18 6.63 25.92
C SER A 142 14.84 5.96 27.13
N LYS A 143 14.10 5.27 28.02
CA LYS A 143 14.67 4.74 29.30
C LYS A 143 14.16 3.39 29.84
N GLY A 144 13.25 2.67 29.16
CA GLY A 144 12.60 1.45 29.70
C GLY A 144 12.92 0.14 28.95
N LYS A 145 12.72 -1.01 29.61
CA LYS A 145 12.80 -2.37 29.02
C LYS A 145 11.49 -2.85 28.39
N GLU A 146 10.42 -2.10 28.56
CA GLU A 146 9.07 -2.35 28.03
C GLU A 146 8.69 -1.17 27.14
N THR A 147 8.20 -1.46 25.93
CA THR A 147 7.87 -0.51 24.87
C THR A 147 6.43 -0.79 24.47
N PHE A 148 5.51 0.01 24.98
CA PHE A 148 4.13 0.07 24.51
C PHE A 148 3.89 1.47 23.96
N ASP A 149 3.07 1.60 22.92
CA ASP A 149 2.83 2.89 22.27
C ASP A 149 1.97 3.84 23.13
N LEU A 150 0.95 3.32 23.82
CA LEU A 150 0.03 4.10 24.67
C LEU A 150 -0.13 3.47 26.06
N LEU A 151 -0.16 4.30 27.11
CA LEU A 151 -0.74 3.92 28.41
C LEU A 151 -2.13 4.54 28.53
N VAL A 152 -3.15 3.69 28.69
CA VAL A 152 -4.56 4.08 28.65
C VAL A 152 -5.17 4.03 30.03
N TYR A 153 -5.79 5.13 30.45
CA TYR A 153 -6.54 5.25 31.69
C TYR A 153 -8.04 5.27 31.38
N PRO A 154 -8.73 4.12 31.53
CA PRO A 154 -10.16 4.04 31.31
C PRO A 154 -10.97 4.82 32.36
N PRO A 155 -12.19 5.29 32.02
CA PRO A 155 -13.05 5.96 32.97
C PRO A 155 -13.59 5.00 34.04
N GLY A 156 -14.08 5.55 35.15
CA GLY A 156 -14.82 4.77 36.16
C GLY A 156 -13.94 3.95 37.12
N GLY A 157 -12.66 4.31 37.27
CA GLY A 157 -11.76 3.66 38.23
C GLY A 157 -11.29 2.26 37.81
N LEU A 158 -11.46 1.92 36.53
CA LEU A 158 -10.87 0.73 35.93
C LEU A 158 -9.34 0.87 35.88
N GLU A 159 -8.64 -0.25 36.01
CA GLU A 159 -7.16 -0.27 35.99
C GLU A 159 -6.59 0.21 34.64
N PRO A 160 -5.48 0.96 34.65
CA PRO A 160 -4.77 1.33 33.42
C PRO A 160 -4.28 0.10 32.65
N PHE A 161 -4.18 0.20 31.33
CA PHE A 161 -3.63 -0.86 30.49
C PHE A 161 -2.70 -0.31 29.42
N GLU A 162 -1.72 -1.13 29.05
CA GLU A 162 -0.75 -0.87 27.99
C GLU A 162 -1.33 -1.27 26.64
N LEU A 163 -1.18 -0.39 25.64
CA LEU A 163 -1.62 -0.67 24.27
C LEU A 163 -0.44 -0.53 23.29
N GLU A 164 -0.15 -1.64 22.62
CA GLU A 164 0.78 -1.73 21.51
C GLU A 164 0.03 -1.60 20.16
N CYS A 165 0.39 -0.61 19.36
CA CYS A 165 -0.24 -0.25 18.10
C CYS A 165 0.56 -0.77 16.89
N LYS A 166 0.32 -2.01 16.45
CA LYS A 166 0.97 -2.56 15.25
C LYS A 166 0.12 -2.40 14.00
N SER A 167 0.65 -1.70 13.00
CA SER A 167 0.14 -1.77 11.64
C SER A 167 0.96 -2.79 10.82
N PHE A 168 0.25 -3.60 10.04
CA PHE A 168 0.86 -4.55 9.10
C PHE A 168 0.66 -4.03 7.68
N ALA A 169 1.74 -4.05 6.89
CA ALA A 169 1.60 -3.89 5.45
C ALA A 169 0.95 -5.17 4.89
N GLY A 170 0.01 -5.02 3.96
CA GLY A 170 -0.72 -6.15 3.39
C GLY A 170 0.18 -7.15 2.66
N ASP A 171 1.42 -6.77 2.34
CA ASP A 171 2.45 -7.57 1.67
C ASP A 171 3.50 -8.17 2.62
N LYS A 172 3.41 -7.96 3.95
CA LYS A 172 4.33 -8.60 4.92
C LYS A 172 4.11 -10.12 4.91
N GLY A 173 5.12 -10.85 4.41
CA GLY A 173 5.13 -12.31 4.35
C GLY A 173 4.98 -12.89 2.93
N PHE A 174 4.73 -12.04 1.93
CA PHE A 174 4.76 -12.46 0.53
C PHE A 174 6.20 -12.47 0.01
N ALA A 175 6.55 -13.48 -0.80
CA ALA A 175 7.89 -13.59 -1.39
C ALA A 175 8.19 -12.45 -2.38
N VAL A 176 7.15 -11.76 -2.86
CA VAL A 176 7.24 -10.65 -3.82
C VAL A 176 6.31 -9.54 -3.35
N ARG A 177 6.87 -8.34 -3.16
CA ARG A 177 6.09 -7.13 -2.89
C ARG A 177 5.38 -6.67 -4.16
N LEU A 178 4.22 -6.04 -4.01
CA LEU A 178 3.44 -5.54 -5.15
C LEU A 178 4.24 -4.62 -6.08
N ALA A 179 5.06 -3.73 -5.50
CA ALA A 179 5.94 -2.84 -6.26
C ALA A 179 7.02 -3.60 -7.06
N ASP A 180 7.59 -4.66 -6.49
CA ASP A 180 8.57 -5.52 -7.19
C ASP A 180 7.91 -6.33 -8.31
N GLY A 181 6.68 -6.77 -8.08
CA GLY A 181 5.89 -7.47 -9.09
C GLY A 181 5.54 -6.58 -10.29
N HIS A 182 5.05 -5.37 -10.05
CA HIS A 182 4.80 -4.40 -11.12
C HIS A 182 6.09 -3.97 -11.83
N ARG A 183 7.19 -3.81 -11.10
CA ARG A 183 8.52 -3.56 -11.69
C ARG A 183 8.90 -4.65 -12.69
N LEU A 184 8.77 -5.92 -12.29
CA LEU A 184 9.10 -7.05 -13.13
C LEU A 184 8.19 -7.12 -14.36
N ILE A 185 6.87 -7.01 -14.17
CA ILE A 185 5.91 -7.04 -15.29
C ILE A 185 6.20 -5.91 -16.29
N GLY A 186 6.41 -4.68 -15.82
CA GLY A 186 6.71 -3.54 -16.69
C GLY A 186 7.97 -3.78 -17.54
N ALA A 187 9.06 -4.22 -16.92
CA ALA A 187 10.31 -4.51 -17.63
C ALA A 187 10.19 -5.70 -18.60
N LEU A 188 9.32 -6.66 -18.29
CA LEU A 188 9.07 -7.81 -19.14
C LEU A 188 8.23 -7.43 -20.37
N LEU A 189 7.21 -6.58 -20.22
CA LEU A 189 6.37 -6.08 -21.31
C LEU A 189 7.13 -5.22 -22.33
N GLU A 190 8.31 -4.69 -21.98
CA GLU A 190 9.21 -4.07 -22.95
C GLU A 190 9.92 -5.09 -23.87
N LYS A 191 9.96 -6.36 -23.47
CA LYS A 191 10.68 -7.44 -24.16
C LYS A 191 9.78 -8.47 -24.81
N ILE A 192 8.56 -8.66 -24.30
CA ILE A 192 7.61 -9.65 -24.81
C ILE A 192 6.33 -8.97 -25.32
N SER A 193 5.63 -9.63 -26.25
CA SER A 193 4.33 -9.18 -26.72
C SER A 193 3.25 -10.19 -26.34
N LEU A 194 2.40 -9.84 -25.37
CA LEU A 194 1.26 -10.68 -24.97
C LEU A 194 0.32 -10.94 -26.14
N GLY A 195 0.17 -9.97 -27.06
CA GLY A 195 -0.62 -10.11 -28.27
C GLY A 195 -0.22 -11.32 -29.10
N ARG A 196 1.10 -11.57 -29.22
CA ARG A 196 1.69 -12.70 -29.94
C ARG A 196 1.73 -13.98 -29.11
N LEU A 197 2.03 -13.88 -27.82
CA LEU A 197 2.23 -15.03 -26.95
C LEU A 197 0.92 -15.72 -26.56
N LEU A 198 -0.14 -14.93 -26.35
CA LEU A 198 -1.42 -15.42 -25.87
C LEU A 198 -2.44 -15.43 -27.02
N PRO A 199 -2.94 -16.61 -27.44
CA PRO A 199 -4.01 -16.70 -28.43
C PRO A 199 -5.31 -16.13 -27.87
N ALA A 200 -6.05 -15.42 -28.72
CA ALA A 200 -7.39 -14.96 -28.35
C ALA A 200 -8.38 -16.12 -28.33
N LYS A 201 -9.18 -16.21 -27.27
CA LYS A 201 -10.26 -17.20 -27.15
C LYS A 201 -11.57 -16.49 -26.84
N LYS A 202 -12.58 -16.72 -27.68
CA LYS A 202 -13.91 -16.11 -27.52
C LYS A 202 -14.49 -16.46 -26.15
N ASP A 203 -15.00 -15.46 -25.43
CA ASP A 203 -15.62 -15.57 -24.10
C ASP A 203 -14.64 -15.92 -22.95
N PHE A 204 -13.33 -15.80 -23.19
CA PHE A 204 -12.29 -15.99 -22.17
C PHE A 204 -11.29 -14.82 -22.14
N ALA A 205 -10.79 -14.51 -20.95
CA ALA A 205 -9.54 -13.78 -20.78
C ALA A 205 -8.36 -14.76 -20.85
N SER A 206 -7.29 -14.37 -21.53
CA SER A 206 -6.06 -15.16 -21.69
C SER A 206 -4.98 -14.55 -20.80
N ILE A 207 -4.51 -15.30 -19.81
CA ILE A 207 -3.64 -14.79 -18.76
C ILE A 207 -2.30 -15.53 -18.81
N LEU A 208 -1.20 -14.79 -18.91
CA LEU A 208 0.14 -15.32 -18.67
C LEU A 208 0.42 -15.27 -17.16
N THR A 209 0.46 -16.41 -16.51
CA THR A 209 0.76 -16.55 -15.08
C THR A 209 2.23 -16.87 -14.91
N ILE A 210 2.98 -15.97 -14.26
CA ILE A 210 4.36 -16.20 -13.85
C ILE A 210 4.37 -16.49 -12.35
N THR A 211 4.81 -17.68 -11.96
CA THR A 211 4.94 -18.06 -10.55
C THR A 211 6.41 -18.03 -10.16
N LEU A 212 6.77 -17.18 -9.20
CA LEU A 212 8.14 -17.11 -8.68
C LEU A 212 8.32 -18.03 -7.47
N THR A 213 9.40 -18.81 -7.49
CA THR A 213 9.85 -19.60 -6.33
C THR A 213 10.84 -18.83 -5.46
N GLU A 214 11.41 -17.74 -5.99
CA GLU A 214 12.39 -16.88 -5.34
C GLU A 214 11.96 -15.41 -5.40
N SER A 215 12.52 -14.58 -4.53
CA SER A 215 12.25 -13.14 -4.52
C SER A 215 12.82 -12.44 -5.77
N VAL A 216 12.14 -11.40 -6.26
CA VAL A 216 12.65 -10.56 -7.35
C VAL A 216 13.97 -9.89 -6.91
N PRO A 217 15.05 -9.95 -7.73
CA PRO A 217 16.32 -9.30 -7.39
C PRO A 217 16.17 -7.80 -7.17
N THR A 218 16.79 -7.28 -6.11
CA THR A 218 16.68 -5.86 -5.74
C THR A 218 17.74 -4.99 -6.42
N ASP A 219 18.93 -5.52 -6.71
CA ASP A 219 19.97 -4.80 -7.42
C ASP A 219 19.72 -4.75 -8.93
N GLU A 220 20.03 -3.60 -9.55
CA GLU A 220 19.68 -3.33 -10.95
C GLU A 220 20.34 -4.32 -11.93
N LYS A 221 21.59 -4.73 -11.67
CA LYS A 221 22.32 -5.61 -12.57
C LYS A 221 21.73 -7.02 -12.59
N SER A 222 21.44 -7.58 -11.43
CA SER A 222 20.81 -8.90 -11.31
C SER A 222 19.35 -8.85 -11.76
N PHE A 223 18.64 -7.74 -11.50
CA PHE A 223 17.28 -7.52 -11.99
C PHE A 223 17.22 -7.56 -13.53
N GLN A 224 18.07 -6.80 -14.22
CA GLN A 224 18.10 -6.81 -15.69
C GLN A 224 18.48 -8.18 -16.26
N THR A 225 19.43 -8.87 -15.62
CA THR A 225 19.84 -10.22 -16.03
C THR A 225 18.67 -11.20 -15.89
N PHE A 226 17.94 -11.11 -14.77
CA PHE A 226 16.76 -11.93 -14.51
C PHE A 226 15.65 -11.68 -15.53
N VAL A 227 15.33 -10.41 -15.82
CA VAL A 227 14.31 -10.03 -16.81
C VAL A 227 14.67 -10.55 -18.21
N VAL A 228 15.93 -10.39 -18.64
CA VAL A 228 16.39 -10.89 -19.95
C VAL A 228 16.28 -12.42 -20.01
N ASN A 229 16.67 -13.12 -18.96
CA ASN A 229 16.56 -14.58 -18.91
C ASN A 229 15.10 -15.04 -19.00
N LEU A 230 14.23 -14.46 -18.16
CA LEU A 230 12.79 -14.75 -18.14
C LEU A 230 12.13 -14.50 -19.50
N ALA A 231 12.38 -13.34 -20.11
CA ALA A 231 11.86 -13.01 -21.43
C ALA A 231 12.35 -14.00 -22.50
N SER A 232 13.64 -14.35 -22.48
CA SER A 232 14.22 -15.27 -23.46
C SER A 232 13.62 -16.67 -23.35
N GLU A 233 13.38 -17.16 -22.12
CA GLU A 233 12.75 -18.45 -21.87
C GLU A 233 11.29 -18.47 -22.33
N ILE A 234 10.51 -17.41 -22.04
CA ILE A 234 9.12 -17.27 -22.52
C ILE A 234 9.07 -17.24 -24.05
N GLU A 235 9.98 -16.50 -24.70
CA GLU A 235 10.04 -16.41 -26.16
C GLU A 235 10.47 -17.74 -26.82
N ALA A 236 11.36 -18.50 -26.18
CA ALA A 236 11.88 -19.74 -26.73
C ALA A 236 10.93 -20.93 -26.50
N LYS A 237 10.31 -21.03 -25.32
CA LYS A 237 9.51 -22.20 -24.89
C LYS A 237 8.01 -21.92 -24.87
N GLY A 238 7.59 -20.66 -25.02
CA GLY A 238 6.21 -20.25 -25.00
C GLY A 238 5.65 -20.11 -23.58
N SER A 239 4.33 -20.22 -23.48
CA SER A 239 3.58 -19.83 -22.28
C SER A 239 3.43 -20.93 -21.22
N ASN A 240 4.02 -22.12 -21.43
CA ASN A 240 3.99 -23.23 -20.48
C ASN A 240 5.40 -23.78 -20.28
N LEU A 241 6.10 -23.33 -19.23
CA LEU A 241 7.46 -23.75 -18.92
C LEU A 241 7.75 -23.77 -17.42
N GLU A 242 8.71 -24.60 -17.05
CA GLU A 242 9.29 -24.65 -15.71
C GLU A 242 10.81 -24.43 -15.80
N CYS A 243 11.30 -23.48 -15.00
CA CYS A 243 12.71 -23.12 -14.89
C CYS A 243 13.13 -23.07 -13.42
N ALA A 244 14.44 -23.11 -13.16
CA ALA A 244 14.94 -22.81 -11.82
C ALA A 244 14.60 -21.34 -11.48
N GLY A 245 13.86 -21.13 -10.38
CA GLY A 245 13.47 -19.80 -9.90
C GLY A 245 12.07 -19.33 -10.30
N PHE A 246 11.47 -19.89 -11.37
CA PHE A 246 10.13 -19.50 -11.83
C PHE A 246 9.47 -20.55 -12.74
N SER A 247 8.15 -20.52 -12.79
CA SER A 247 7.36 -21.20 -13.82
C SER A 247 6.43 -20.22 -14.52
N VAL A 248 6.05 -20.56 -15.75
CA VAL A 248 5.09 -19.78 -16.54
C VAL A 248 4.02 -20.73 -17.05
N SER A 249 2.77 -20.28 -16.95
CA SER A 249 1.60 -21.02 -17.42
C SER A 249 0.65 -20.07 -18.13
N GLU A 250 -0.08 -20.63 -19.10
CA GLU A 250 -1.15 -19.94 -19.79
C GLU A 250 -2.50 -20.40 -19.27
N ASP A 251 -3.30 -19.43 -18.82
CA ASP A 251 -4.62 -19.69 -18.26
C ASP A 251 -5.71 -19.02 -19.10
N PHE A 252 -6.77 -19.77 -19.40
CA PHE A 252 -7.98 -19.23 -20.01
C PHE A 252 -9.08 -19.10 -18.96
N CYS A 253 -9.40 -17.87 -18.59
CA CYS A 253 -10.39 -17.57 -17.57
C CYS A 253 -11.73 -17.21 -18.23
N PRO A 254 -12.83 -17.93 -17.95
CA PRO A 254 -14.14 -17.55 -18.45
C PRO A 254 -14.49 -16.11 -18.05
N LEU A 255 -15.02 -15.33 -18.98
CA LEU A 255 -15.50 -13.99 -18.67
C LEU A 255 -16.79 -14.07 -17.85
N VAL A 256 -16.92 -13.17 -16.88
CA VAL A 256 -18.13 -12.97 -16.09
C VAL A 256 -18.57 -11.54 -16.29
N GLY A 257 -19.71 -11.32 -16.96
CA GLY A 257 -20.24 -9.98 -17.26
C GLY A 257 -19.90 -9.49 -18.67
N ASP A 258 -19.84 -8.17 -18.84
CA ASP A 258 -19.61 -7.52 -20.13
C ASP A 258 -18.13 -7.62 -20.54
N PRO A 259 -17.78 -8.26 -21.68
CA PRO A 259 -16.41 -8.29 -22.21
C PRO A 259 -15.84 -6.93 -22.60
N MET A 260 -16.68 -5.89 -22.65
CA MET A 260 -16.29 -4.50 -22.94
C MET A 260 -15.89 -3.73 -21.68
N ASP A 261 -16.14 -4.27 -20.49
CA ASP A 261 -15.70 -3.68 -19.22
C ASP A 261 -14.17 -3.64 -19.16
N GLU A 262 -13.62 -2.51 -18.72
CA GLU A 262 -12.17 -2.31 -18.55
C GLU A 262 -11.58 -3.29 -17.53
N ASP A 263 -12.38 -3.73 -16.56
CA ASP A 263 -11.99 -4.67 -15.52
C ASP A 263 -12.29 -6.14 -15.87
N ALA A 264 -12.85 -6.43 -17.04
CA ALA A 264 -13.27 -7.79 -17.43
C ALA A 264 -12.12 -8.82 -17.34
N CYS A 265 -10.92 -8.42 -17.76
CA CYS A 265 -9.72 -9.28 -17.73
C CYS A 265 -9.25 -9.55 -16.28
N VAL A 266 -9.22 -8.49 -15.46
CA VAL A 266 -8.84 -8.57 -14.03
C VAL A 266 -9.82 -9.47 -13.28
N ASN A 267 -11.13 -9.25 -13.47
CA ASN A 267 -12.19 -10.00 -12.80
C ASN A 267 -12.15 -11.49 -13.16
N ALA A 268 -11.93 -11.82 -14.44
CA ALA A 268 -11.80 -13.21 -14.87
C ALA A 268 -10.59 -13.91 -14.20
N ALA A 269 -9.46 -13.21 -14.08
CA ALA A 269 -8.24 -13.74 -13.48
C ALA A 269 -8.34 -14.02 -11.97
N GLN A 270 -9.34 -13.46 -11.26
CA GLN A 270 -9.58 -13.74 -9.84
C GLN A 270 -9.96 -15.20 -9.56
N SER A 271 -10.44 -15.93 -10.57
CA SER A 271 -10.76 -17.36 -10.46
C SER A 271 -9.51 -18.26 -10.36
N LEU A 272 -8.33 -17.74 -10.69
CA LEU A 272 -7.12 -18.51 -10.76
C LEU A 272 -6.44 -18.64 -9.38
N PRO A 273 -5.85 -19.81 -9.07
CA PRO A 273 -5.21 -20.04 -7.78
C PRO A 273 -3.92 -19.21 -7.61
N GLY A 274 -3.50 -19.07 -6.36
CA GLY A 274 -2.25 -18.41 -5.97
C GLY A 274 -2.43 -16.97 -5.50
N SER A 275 -1.55 -16.54 -4.60
CA SER A 275 -1.49 -15.16 -4.14
C SER A 275 -0.92 -14.26 -5.24
N VAL A 276 -1.76 -13.43 -5.84
CA VAL A 276 -1.37 -12.49 -6.90
C VAL A 276 -0.56 -11.35 -6.30
N ALA A 277 0.73 -11.31 -6.66
CA ALA A 277 1.63 -10.24 -6.26
C ALA A 277 1.52 -9.02 -7.18
N ALA A 278 1.15 -9.18 -8.45
CA ALA A 278 0.93 -8.08 -9.39
C ALA A 278 0.11 -8.55 -10.59
N PHE A 279 -0.65 -7.65 -11.21
CA PHE A 279 -1.46 -7.93 -12.41
C PHE A 279 -1.48 -6.73 -13.35
N VAL A 280 -1.35 -6.97 -14.65
CA VAL A 280 -1.54 -5.96 -15.69
C VAL A 280 -2.38 -6.53 -16.82
N ALA A 281 -3.49 -5.87 -17.16
CA ALA A 281 -4.24 -6.11 -18.39
C ALA A 281 -3.69 -5.26 -19.53
N CYS A 282 -3.77 -5.76 -20.77
CA CYS A 282 -3.52 -4.94 -21.94
C CYS A 282 -4.61 -3.86 -22.07
N HIS A 283 -4.22 -2.65 -22.46
CA HIS A 283 -5.17 -1.55 -22.69
C HIS A 283 -5.57 -1.39 -24.17
N SER A 284 -4.91 -2.09 -25.10
CA SER A 284 -5.28 -2.02 -26.51
C SER A 284 -6.64 -2.71 -26.72
N PRO A 285 -7.57 -2.14 -27.52
CA PRO A 285 -8.87 -2.75 -27.78
C PRO A 285 -8.79 -4.19 -28.31
N GLU A 286 -7.73 -4.49 -29.07
CA GLU A 286 -7.48 -5.79 -29.70
C GLU A 286 -6.99 -6.85 -28.71
N ASP A 287 -6.28 -6.45 -27.65
CA ASP A 287 -5.69 -7.37 -26.65
C ASP A 287 -6.28 -7.19 -25.25
N ARG A 288 -7.33 -6.39 -25.04
CA ARG A 288 -7.84 -6.06 -23.70
C ARG A 288 -8.25 -7.25 -22.82
N LEU A 289 -8.49 -8.41 -23.42
CA LEU A 289 -8.78 -9.66 -22.72
C LEU A 289 -7.51 -10.48 -22.45
N LYS A 290 -6.34 -9.90 -22.68
CA LYS A 290 -5.04 -10.50 -22.37
C LYS A 290 -4.46 -9.80 -21.15
N GLY A 291 -3.85 -10.59 -20.28
CA GLY A 291 -3.23 -10.11 -19.07
C GLY A 291 -1.99 -10.88 -18.70
N ILE A 292 -1.20 -10.29 -17.84
CA ILE A 292 -0.05 -10.94 -17.20
C ILE A 292 -0.19 -10.78 -15.70
N ARG A 293 0.03 -11.87 -14.98
CA ARG A 293 0.01 -11.87 -13.53
C ARG A 293 1.26 -12.51 -12.97
N LEU A 294 1.71 -11.97 -11.85
CA LEU A 294 2.80 -12.51 -11.08
C LEU A 294 2.24 -13.12 -9.79
N CYS A 295 2.57 -14.37 -9.54
CA CYS A 295 2.17 -15.12 -8.36
C CYS A 295 3.40 -15.52 -7.56
N THR A 296 3.20 -15.74 -6.27
CA THR A 296 4.18 -16.38 -5.41
C THR A 296 3.64 -17.72 -4.96
N LEU A 297 4.51 -18.73 -4.89
CA LEU A 297 4.18 -19.93 -4.14
C LEU A 297 3.97 -19.52 -2.68
N GLU A 298 2.80 -19.82 -2.14
CA GLU A 298 2.62 -19.78 -0.70
C GLU A 298 3.67 -20.71 -0.10
N MET A 299 4.63 -20.17 0.65
CA MET A 299 5.43 -20.99 1.51
C MET A 299 4.47 -21.62 2.53
N SER A 300 4.08 -22.87 2.29
CA SER A 300 3.39 -23.70 3.26
C SER A 300 4.09 -23.50 4.59
N GLY A 301 3.39 -22.85 5.54
CA GLY A 301 3.99 -22.24 6.72
C GLY A 301 5.06 -23.13 7.35
N SER A 302 6.30 -22.66 7.31
CA SER A 302 7.38 -23.25 8.08
C SER A 302 7.03 -23.07 9.58
N GLY A 303 6.50 -24.14 10.16
CA GLY A 303 6.63 -24.45 11.58
C GLY A 303 6.11 -23.42 12.58
N ARG A 304 4.83 -23.02 12.51
CA ARG A 304 4.13 -22.71 13.77
C ARG A 304 3.82 -24.03 14.46
N LYS A 305 4.73 -24.49 15.32
CA LYS A 305 4.36 -25.38 16.42
C LYS A 305 3.27 -24.66 17.19
N LEU A 306 2.02 -25.10 17.02
CA LEU A 306 0.95 -24.84 17.98
C LEU A 306 1.50 -25.24 19.34
N ARG A 307 1.81 -24.24 20.18
CA ARG A 307 2.00 -24.49 21.60
C ARG A 307 0.65 -24.97 22.11
N ASN A 308 0.56 -26.26 22.38
CA ASN A 308 -0.52 -26.84 23.16
C ASN A 308 -0.56 -26.08 24.49
N TYR A 309 -1.64 -25.34 24.71
CA TYR A 309 -2.00 -24.93 26.07
C TYR A 309 -2.44 -26.21 26.81
N PRO A 310 -1.88 -26.52 27.98
CA PRO A 310 -2.41 -27.57 28.82
C PRO A 310 -3.80 -27.15 29.29
N SER A 311 -4.79 -27.99 29.02
CA SER A 311 -6.08 -27.95 29.72
C SER A 311 -5.84 -28.39 31.15
N GLU A 312 -5.81 -27.45 32.09
CA GLU A 312 -5.85 -27.76 33.51
C GLU A 312 -7.30 -28.00 33.95
N HIS A 313 -7.42 -29.02 34.80
CA HIS A 313 -8.60 -29.48 35.53
C HIS A 313 -8.98 -28.54 36.65
#